data_AF-A0AAI8QGA6-F1
#
_entry.id   AF-A0AAI8QGA6-F1
#
_cell.length_a   1.000
_cell.length_b   1.000
_cell.length_c   1.000
_cell.angle_alpha   90.00
_cell.angle_beta   90.00
_cell.angle_gamma   90.00
#
_symmetry.space_group_name_H-M   'P 1'
#
loop_
_entity.id
_entity.type
_entity.pdbx_description
1 polymer ?
#
loop_
_entity_poly.entity_id
_entity_poly.type
_entity_poly.pdbx_seq_one_letter_code
_entity_poly.pdbx_strand_id
1 'polypeptide(L)'
;MSLHDYETKMARISKIFAALHNPENNGVICAKELAKEFSVSLRTLRRDVENMGVEYSYKKDKIYFHGHYITKENDELSMAFLLLKSFAYSMGGATKTQMLSLLESLESKSQENNRTDIFFTRTNLGEITLETESILLLQNAIKEHIIISFKFLQELNNTKTHTQREIMPLKILNFNGQWYLLGLESSDEKVLSQ
;
A
#
# COMPACT_ATOMS: atom_id res chain seq x y z
N MET A 1 39.29 21.22 5.38
CA MET A 1 38.34 22.26 5.84
C MET A 1 38.90 22.80 7.15
N SER A 2 38.96 24.11 7.36
CA SER A 2 39.39 24.63 8.66
C SER A 2 38.35 24.29 9.73
N LEU A 3 38.75 24.25 11.01
CA LEU A 3 37.83 23.97 12.12
C LEU A 3 36.65 24.96 12.14
N HIS A 4 36.96 26.23 11.85
CA HIS A 4 35.99 27.32 11.76
C HIS A 4 34.97 27.12 10.62
N ASP A 5 35.41 26.63 9.46
CA ASP A 5 34.51 26.32 8.33
C ASP A 5 33.56 25.15 8.66
N TYR A 6 34.04 24.20 9.46
CA TYR A 6 33.25 23.04 9.89
C TYR A 6 32.15 23.43 10.87
N GLU A 7 32.49 24.20 11.91
CA GLU A 7 31.52 24.71 12.88
C GLU A 7 30.46 25.58 12.20
N THR A 8 30.88 26.46 11.28
CA THR A 8 29.97 27.31 10.51
C THR A 8 29.03 26.50 9.61
N LYS A 9 29.52 25.40 9.02
CA LYS A 9 28.70 24.48 8.24
C LYS A 9 27.68 23.74 9.13
N MET A 10 28.12 23.23 10.28
CA MET A 10 27.24 22.51 11.20
C MET A 10 26.13 23.41 11.75
N ALA A 11 26.47 24.63 12.18
CA ALA A 11 25.49 25.62 12.63
C ALA A 11 24.42 25.91 11.56
N ARG A 12 24.83 26.04 10.29
CA ARG A 12 23.92 26.23 9.17
C ARG A 12 22.98 25.04 8.94
N ILE A 13 23.51 23.82 8.94
CA ILE A 13 22.71 22.60 8.78
C ILE A 13 21.71 22.44 9.93
N SER A 14 22.15 22.65 11.18
CA SER A 14 21.27 22.59 12.36
C SER A 14 20.14 23.61 12.28
N LYS A 15 20.41 24.83 11.79
CA LYS A 15 19.39 25.87 11.58
C LYS A 15 18.38 25.45 10.51
N ILE A 16 18.86 24.95 9.36
CA ILE A 16 17.99 24.46 8.27
C ILE A 16 17.09 23.36 8.79
N PHE A 17 17.64 22.39 9.53
CA PHE A 17 16.89 21.30 10.13
C PHE A 17 15.81 21.83 11.10
N ALA A 18 16.18 22.66 12.07
CA ALA A 18 15.23 23.20 13.04
C ALA A 18 14.10 24.02 12.37
N ALA A 19 14.43 24.80 11.34
CA ALA A 19 13.43 25.59 10.62
C ALA A 19 12.47 24.71 9.80
N LEU A 20 12.96 23.66 9.15
CA LEU A 20 12.13 22.73 8.38
C LEU A 20 11.20 21.87 9.25
N HIS A 21 11.62 21.55 10.47
CA HIS A 21 10.85 20.75 11.44
C HIS A 21 9.95 21.60 12.35
N ASN A 22 9.97 22.93 12.22
CA ASN A 22 9.00 23.79 12.89
C ASN A 22 7.63 23.67 12.18
N PRO A 23 6.54 23.32 12.90
CA PRO A 23 5.19 23.22 12.34
C PRO A 23 4.72 24.47 11.58
N GLU A 24 5.19 25.66 11.98
CA GLU A 24 4.80 26.93 11.34
C GLU A 24 5.29 27.05 9.89
N ASN A 25 6.40 26.39 9.56
CA ASN A 25 7.01 26.45 8.23
C ASN A 25 6.49 25.36 7.28
N ASN A 26 5.69 24.42 7.78
CA ASN A 26 5.05 23.35 7.01
C ASN A 26 6.03 22.61 6.05
N GLY A 27 7.25 22.35 6.52
CA GLY A 27 8.30 21.66 5.77
C GLY A 27 8.93 22.46 4.63
N VAL A 28 8.75 23.79 4.54
CA VAL A 28 9.30 24.62 3.45
C VAL A 28 9.87 25.93 3.97
N ILE A 29 11.11 26.26 3.57
CA ILE A 29 11.77 27.53 3.94
C ILE A 29 12.44 28.21 2.76
N CYS A 30 12.61 29.54 2.85
CA CYS A 30 13.26 30.36 1.83
C CYS A 30 14.79 30.28 1.91
N ALA A 31 15.45 29.88 0.81
CA ALA A 31 16.90 29.78 0.76
C ALA A 31 17.61 31.14 0.72
N LYS A 32 16.96 32.19 0.18
CA LYS A 32 17.56 33.53 0.03
C LYS A 32 17.83 34.20 1.37
N GLU A 33 16.91 34.04 2.31
CA GLU A 33 17.02 34.61 3.66
C GLU A 33 18.16 33.93 4.42
N LEU A 34 18.21 32.60 4.37
CA LEU A 34 19.29 31.79 4.92
C LEU A 34 20.66 32.09 4.30
N ALA A 35 20.72 32.32 2.98
CA ALA A 35 21.97 32.66 2.28
C ALA A 35 22.55 33.97 2.80
N LYS A 36 21.66 34.95 3.02
CA LYS A 36 22.01 36.26 3.56
C LYS A 36 22.43 36.17 5.03
N GLU A 37 21.72 35.38 5.85
CA GLU A 37 22.03 35.18 7.27
C GLU A 37 23.43 34.57 7.46
N PHE A 38 23.75 33.52 6.69
CA PHE A 38 25.05 32.84 6.81
C PHE A 38 26.15 33.41 5.92
N SER A 39 25.88 34.49 5.16
CA SER A 39 26.81 35.08 4.19
C SER A 39 27.40 34.04 3.21
N VAL A 40 26.57 33.11 2.73
CA VAL A 40 26.96 32.06 1.79
C VAL A 40 26.18 32.14 0.48
N SER A 41 26.75 31.57 -0.58
CA SER A 41 26.04 31.45 -1.85
C SER A 41 24.86 30.47 -1.77
N LEU A 42 23.83 30.68 -2.60
CA LEU A 42 22.75 29.70 -2.80
C LEU A 42 23.27 28.34 -3.26
N ARG A 43 24.39 28.31 -4.01
CA ARG A 43 25.07 27.07 -4.42
C ARG A 43 25.60 26.30 -3.21
N THR A 44 26.15 27.00 -2.22
CA THR A 44 26.64 26.38 -0.97
C THR A 44 25.47 25.79 -0.19
N LEU A 45 24.37 26.54 -0.04
CA LEU A 45 23.16 26.04 0.62
C LEU A 45 22.56 24.83 -0.08
N ARG A 46 22.45 24.89 -1.42
CA ARG A 46 21.98 23.76 -2.21
C ARG A 46 22.83 22.51 -1.95
N ARG A 47 24.16 22.64 -1.99
CA ARG A 47 25.08 21.53 -1.70
C ARG A 47 24.89 21.00 -0.28
N ASP A 48 24.70 21.86 0.71
CA ASP A 48 24.49 21.42 2.08
C ASP A 48 23.19 20.64 2.22
N VAL A 49 22.09 21.14 1.63
CA VAL A 49 20.78 20.48 1.60
C VAL A 49 20.84 19.12 0.87
N GLU A 50 21.48 19.06 -0.29
CA GLU A 50 21.67 17.81 -1.04
C GLU A 50 22.48 16.77 -0.26
N ASN A 51 23.33 17.20 0.69
CA ASN A 51 24.07 16.31 1.58
C ASN A 51 23.31 15.93 2.86
N MET A 52 22.15 16.53 3.16
CA MET A 52 21.38 16.22 4.37
C MET A 52 20.63 14.88 4.28
N GLY A 53 20.34 14.40 3.07
CA GLY A 53 19.60 13.15 2.86
C GLY A 53 18.55 13.26 1.75
N VAL A 54 17.95 12.13 1.39
CA VAL A 54 16.95 12.03 0.31
C VAL A 54 15.64 12.73 0.66
N GLU A 55 15.40 12.99 1.94
CA GLU A 55 14.22 13.65 2.48
C GLU A 55 14.26 15.17 2.31
N TYR A 56 15.36 15.74 1.82
CA TYR A 56 15.56 17.17 1.64
C TYR A 56 15.78 17.53 0.17
N SER A 57 15.23 18.66 -0.29
CA SER A 57 15.49 19.13 -1.67
C SER A 57 15.57 20.64 -1.76
N TYR A 58 16.27 21.10 -2.79
CA TYR A 58 16.41 22.51 -3.12
C TYR A 58 15.77 22.76 -4.51
N LYS A 59 14.70 23.56 -4.58
CA LYS A 59 14.03 23.93 -5.84
C LYS A 59 13.60 25.39 -5.81
N LYS A 60 13.91 26.14 -6.88
CA LYS A 60 13.47 27.55 -7.09
C LYS A 60 13.63 28.42 -5.82
N ASP A 61 14.84 28.45 -5.26
CA ASP A 61 15.19 29.23 -4.06
C ASP A 61 14.45 28.85 -2.77
N LYS A 62 13.89 27.65 -2.73
CA LYS A 62 13.26 27.06 -1.54
C LYS A 62 13.92 25.75 -1.17
N ILE A 63 13.96 25.48 0.14
CA ILE A 63 14.39 24.23 0.73
C ILE A 63 13.15 23.51 1.25
N TYR A 64 13.03 22.23 0.93
CA TYR A 64 11.89 21.38 1.27
C TYR A 64 12.36 20.24 2.16
N PHE A 65 11.55 19.90 3.16
CA PHE A 65 11.59 18.65 3.90
C PHE A 65 10.35 17.83 3.56
N HIS A 66 10.56 16.68 2.90
CA HIS A 66 9.48 15.87 2.37
C HIS A 66 8.87 14.92 3.41
N GLY A 67 9.50 14.79 4.59
CA GLY A 67 8.91 14.04 5.71
C GLY A 67 7.69 14.72 6.34
N HIS A 68 7.39 15.98 5.99
CA HIS A 68 6.18 16.69 6.39
C HIS A 68 4.92 16.25 5.59
N TYR A 69 5.08 15.49 4.49
CA TYR A 69 3.96 14.99 3.67
C TYR A 69 3.53 13.56 4.02
N ILE A 70 3.99 13.03 5.15
CA ILE A 70 3.40 11.83 5.75
C ILE A 70 2.13 12.27 6.50
N THR A 71 1.17 12.81 5.76
CA THR A 71 -0.19 13.01 6.26
C THR A 71 -0.87 11.65 6.30
N LYS A 72 -1.66 11.36 7.33
CA LYS A 72 -2.45 10.12 7.48
C LYS A 72 -3.26 9.73 6.23
N GLU A 73 -3.64 10.71 5.40
CA GLU A 73 -4.28 10.50 4.09
C GLU A 73 -3.41 9.68 3.11
N ASN A 74 -2.09 9.89 3.12
CA ASN A 74 -1.18 9.16 2.23
C ASN A 74 -1.04 7.70 2.67
N ASP A 75 -1.13 7.39 3.97
CA ASP A 75 -1.15 6.01 4.46
C ASP A 75 -2.46 5.31 4.12
N GLU A 76 -3.61 5.98 4.25
CA GLU A 76 -4.90 5.41 3.85
C GLU A 76 -5.00 5.19 2.34
N LEU A 77 -4.53 6.15 1.52
CA LEU A 77 -4.48 6.00 0.06
C LEU A 77 -3.48 4.92 -0.35
N SER A 78 -2.32 4.83 0.31
CA SER A 78 -1.34 3.77 0.03
C SER A 78 -1.86 2.40 0.48
N MET A 79 -2.60 2.32 1.58
CA MET A 79 -3.26 1.11 2.04
C MET A 79 -4.43 0.72 1.14
N ALA A 80 -5.29 1.65 0.72
CA ALA A 80 -6.36 1.40 -0.24
C ALA A 80 -5.80 0.91 -1.57
N PHE A 81 -4.70 1.52 -2.02
CA PHE A 81 -4.02 1.12 -3.24
C PHE A 81 -3.34 -0.25 -3.12
N LEU A 82 -2.74 -0.55 -1.97
CA LEU A 82 -2.19 -1.87 -1.65
C LEU A 82 -3.30 -2.94 -1.57
N LEU A 83 -4.44 -2.63 -0.96
CA LEU A 83 -5.61 -3.50 -0.89
C LEU A 83 -6.19 -3.75 -2.29
N LEU A 84 -6.28 -2.73 -3.15
CA LEU A 84 -6.69 -2.86 -4.54
C LEU A 84 -5.71 -3.71 -5.37
N LYS A 85 -4.39 -3.52 -5.18
CA LYS A 85 -3.37 -4.41 -5.77
C LYS A 85 -3.55 -5.84 -5.28
N SER A 86 -3.73 -6.06 -3.98
CA SER A 86 -3.96 -7.39 -3.40
C SER A 86 -5.23 -8.05 -3.95
N PHE A 87 -6.29 -7.27 -4.17
CA PHE A 87 -7.52 -7.71 -4.82
C PHE A 87 -7.27 -8.11 -6.28
N ALA A 88 -6.53 -7.29 -7.04
CA ALA A 88 -6.15 -7.63 -8.41
C ALA A 88 -5.33 -8.94 -8.47
N TYR A 89 -4.37 -9.13 -7.56
CA TYR A 89 -3.62 -10.39 -7.44
C TYR A 89 -4.52 -11.58 -7.13
N SER A 90 -5.57 -11.38 -6.33
CA SER A 90 -6.51 -12.42 -5.93
C SER A 90 -7.44 -12.89 -7.07
N MET A 91 -7.64 -12.09 -8.13
CA MET A 91 -8.54 -12.41 -9.25
C MET A 91 -7.90 -13.30 -10.34
N GLY A 92 -6.58 -13.37 -10.43
CA GLY A 92 -5.86 -14.18 -11.43
C GLY A 92 -6.07 -13.77 -12.90
N GLY A 93 -5.34 -14.44 -13.80
CA GLY A 93 -5.57 -14.39 -15.26
C GLY A 93 -5.48 -13.00 -15.92
N ALA A 94 -6.22 -12.83 -17.02
CA ALA A 94 -6.23 -11.57 -17.79
C ALA A 94 -6.79 -10.38 -17.00
N THR A 95 -7.70 -10.63 -16.06
CA THR A 95 -8.32 -9.60 -15.21
C THR A 95 -7.31 -8.99 -14.25
N LYS A 96 -6.40 -9.80 -13.66
CA LYS A 96 -5.26 -9.31 -12.87
C LYS A 96 -4.41 -8.33 -13.69
N THR A 97 -4.03 -8.70 -14.91
CA THR A 97 -3.15 -7.88 -15.77
C THR A 97 -3.82 -6.55 -16.15
N GLN A 98 -5.11 -6.57 -16.48
CA GLN A 98 -5.86 -5.35 -16.79
C GLN A 98 -6.01 -4.45 -15.56
N MET A 99 -6.30 -5.02 -14.39
CA MET A 99 -6.50 -4.25 -13.18
C MET A 99 -5.18 -3.66 -12.64
N LEU A 100 -4.08 -4.43 -12.68
CA LEU A 100 -2.75 -3.93 -12.33
C LEU A 100 -2.28 -2.84 -13.29
N SER A 101 -2.46 -2.99 -14.61
CA SER A 101 -2.05 -1.94 -15.55
C SER A 101 -2.88 -0.64 -15.39
N LEU A 102 -4.16 -0.73 -15.04
CA LEU A 102 -4.97 0.43 -14.68
C LEU A 102 -4.48 1.07 -13.37
N LEU A 103 -4.20 0.28 -12.33
CA LEU A 103 -3.65 0.77 -11.07
C LEU A 103 -2.30 1.45 -11.28
N GLU A 104 -1.37 0.82 -12.01
CA GLU A 104 -0.07 1.40 -12.38
C GLU A 104 -0.21 2.69 -13.21
N SER A 105 -1.22 2.77 -14.08
CA SER A 105 -1.53 4.00 -14.83
C SER A 105 -2.06 5.14 -13.94
N LEU A 106 -2.72 4.80 -12.83
CA LEU A 106 -3.21 5.75 -11.82
C LEU A 106 -2.07 6.16 -10.85
N GLU A 107 -1.14 5.24 -10.56
CA GLU A 107 0.08 5.47 -9.78
C GLU A 107 1.06 6.38 -10.54
N SER A 108 1.29 6.11 -11.83
CA SER A 108 2.16 6.92 -12.68
C SER A 108 1.61 8.32 -12.99
N LYS A 109 0.27 8.50 -12.95
CA LYS A 109 -0.37 9.83 -13.01
C LYS A 109 -0.30 10.61 -11.70
N SER A 110 0.01 9.93 -10.58
CA SER A 110 0.10 10.55 -9.25
C SER A 110 1.54 10.69 -8.72
N GLN A 111 2.54 10.03 -9.32
CA GLN A 111 3.94 10.13 -8.87
C GLN A 111 4.96 10.30 -10.01
N GLU A 112 5.38 11.55 -10.22
CA GLU A 112 6.74 11.85 -10.66
C GLU A 112 7.58 12.04 -9.39
N ASN A 113 8.44 11.06 -9.08
CA ASN A 113 9.45 10.98 -8.02
C ASN A 113 9.12 10.12 -6.78
N ASN A 114 9.81 8.96 -6.74
CA ASN A 114 10.42 8.31 -5.59
C ASN A 114 9.49 7.83 -4.46
N ARG A 115 9.18 6.53 -4.47
CA ARG A 115 8.93 5.76 -3.26
C ARG A 115 9.81 4.53 -3.20
N THR A 116 10.63 4.47 -2.15
CA THR A 116 11.16 3.24 -1.58
C THR A 116 10.05 2.60 -0.76
N ASP A 117 9.61 1.41 -1.15
CA ASP A 117 8.58 0.65 -0.43
C ASP A 117 9.05 0.30 0.99
N ILE A 118 8.34 0.81 2.00
CA ILE A 118 8.61 0.56 3.43
C ILE A 118 7.86 -0.71 3.91
N PHE A 119 6.99 -1.29 3.08
CA PHE A 119 6.17 -2.43 3.47
C PHE A 119 6.66 -3.74 2.86
N PHE A 120 7.27 -4.57 3.71
CA PHE A 120 7.54 -5.98 3.44
C PHE A 120 6.24 -6.78 3.64
N THR A 121 5.39 -6.88 2.62
CA THR A 121 4.37 -7.93 2.60
C THR A 121 5.08 -9.22 2.18
N ARG A 122 5.07 -10.26 3.03
CA ARG A 122 5.61 -11.58 2.66
C ARG A 122 4.99 -12.02 1.33
N THR A 123 5.79 -11.97 0.27
CA THR A 123 5.44 -12.24 -1.14
C THR A 123 5.19 -13.73 -1.43
N ASN A 124 4.67 -14.47 -0.45
CA ASN A 124 4.14 -15.83 -0.60
C ASN A 124 2.63 -15.79 -0.35
N LEU A 125 1.93 -14.84 -0.97
CA LEU A 125 0.54 -15.09 -1.36
C LEU A 125 0.66 -16.20 -2.40
N GLY A 126 0.51 -17.45 -1.96
CA GLY A 126 0.53 -18.60 -2.86
C GLY A 126 -0.36 -18.28 -4.05
N GLU A 127 0.16 -18.49 -5.25
CA GLU A 127 -0.57 -18.28 -6.49
C GLU A 127 -1.80 -19.20 -6.45
N ILE A 128 -2.94 -18.68 -6.01
CA ILE A 128 -4.20 -19.37 -6.20
C ILE A 128 -4.60 -19.03 -7.62
N THR A 129 -4.27 -19.93 -8.56
CA THR A 129 -4.91 -19.95 -9.88
C THR A 129 -6.38 -20.30 -9.67
N LEU A 130 -7.19 -19.32 -9.26
CA LEU A 130 -8.63 -19.45 -9.35
C LEU A 130 -8.96 -19.43 -10.84
N GLU A 131 -9.41 -20.56 -11.37
CA GLU A 131 -9.89 -20.63 -12.73
C GLU A 131 -11.08 -19.66 -12.87
N THR A 132 -10.97 -18.70 -13.79
CA THR A 132 -11.97 -17.65 -14.03
C THR A 132 -13.37 -18.23 -14.25
N GLU A 133 -13.45 -19.41 -14.88
CA GLU A 133 -14.69 -20.14 -15.11
C GLU A 133 -15.35 -20.59 -13.81
N SER A 134 -14.57 -21.09 -12.85
CA SER A 134 -15.07 -21.51 -11.53
C SER A 134 -15.61 -20.32 -10.73
N ILE A 135 -14.97 -19.16 -10.81
CA ILE A 135 -15.47 -17.92 -10.18
C ILE A 135 -16.81 -17.51 -10.81
N LEU A 136 -16.89 -17.52 -12.14
CA LEU A 136 -18.12 -17.12 -12.85
C LEU A 136 -19.29 -18.05 -12.53
N LEU A 137 -19.05 -19.36 -12.44
CA LEU A 137 -20.03 -20.34 -12.02
C LEU A 137 -20.54 -20.07 -10.59
N LEU A 138 -19.63 -19.77 -9.65
CA LEU A 138 -20.01 -19.40 -8.28
C LEU A 138 -20.79 -18.08 -8.22
N GLN A 139 -20.41 -17.07 -9.02
CA GLN A 139 -21.13 -15.80 -9.09
C GLN A 139 -22.57 -15.99 -9.58
N ASN A 140 -22.76 -16.80 -10.62
CA ASN A 140 -24.08 -17.13 -11.13
C ASN A 140 -24.89 -17.93 -10.09
N ALA A 141 -24.28 -18.90 -9.42
CA ALA A 141 -24.95 -19.68 -8.39
C ALA A 141 -25.40 -18.80 -7.20
N ILE A 142 -24.61 -17.82 -6.79
CA ILE A 142 -24.99 -16.85 -5.75
C ILE A 142 -26.16 -15.99 -6.22
N LYS A 143 -26.09 -15.45 -7.44
CA LYS A 143 -27.09 -14.54 -7.99
C LYS A 143 -28.45 -15.22 -8.18
N GLU A 144 -28.44 -16.46 -8.64
CA GLU A 144 -29.64 -17.25 -8.93
C GLU A 144 -30.05 -18.15 -7.75
N HIS A 145 -29.39 -18.02 -6.59
CA HIS A 145 -29.63 -18.82 -5.38
C HIS A 145 -29.61 -20.35 -5.63
N ILE A 146 -28.69 -20.81 -6.47
CA ILE A 146 -28.53 -22.21 -6.85
C ILE A 146 -27.66 -22.93 -5.81
N ILE A 147 -28.15 -24.03 -5.27
CA ILE A 147 -27.37 -24.93 -4.40
C ILE A 147 -26.26 -25.58 -5.24
N ILE A 148 -25.03 -25.51 -4.74
CA ILE A 148 -23.85 -26.12 -5.37
C ILE A 148 -23.41 -27.35 -4.58
N SER A 149 -22.84 -28.32 -5.29
CA SER A 149 -22.30 -29.55 -4.71
C SER A 149 -20.82 -29.68 -5.07
N PHE A 150 -19.95 -29.90 -4.08
CA PHE A 150 -18.51 -30.04 -4.29
C PHE A 150 -17.85 -30.96 -3.27
N LYS A 151 -16.65 -31.44 -3.61
CA LYS A 151 -15.79 -32.22 -2.71
C LYS A 151 -14.95 -31.29 -1.87
N PHE A 152 -15.16 -31.29 -0.56
CA PHE A 152 -14.40 -30.50 0.39
C PHE A 152 -13.34 -31.36 1.08
N LEU A 153 -12.08 -30.91 1.02
CA LEU A 153 -10.99 -31.53 1.77
C LEU A 153 -11.06 -31.03 3.22
N GLN A 154 -11.39 -31.94 4.15
CA GLN A 154 -11.39 -31.70 5.57
C GLN A 154 -10.15 -32.34 6.20
N GLU A 155 -9.39 -31.53 6.95
CA GLU A 155 -8.26 -32.00 7.74
C GLU A 155 -8.64 -31.97 9.23
N LEU A 156 -8.78 -33.16 9.83
CA LEU A 156 -9.09 -33.33 11.25
C LEU A 156 -8.06 -34.30 11.84
N ASN A 157 -7.41 -33.94 12.94
CA ASN A 157 -6.44 -34.80 13.64
C ASN A 157 -5.35 -35.41 12.72
N ASN A 158 -4.76 -34.60 11.81
CA ASN A 158 -3.79 -35.03 10.79
C ASN A 158 -4.30 -36.09 9.79
N THR A 159 -5.61 -36.30 9.71
CA THR A 159 -6.25 -37.13 8.68
C THR A 159 -6.94 -36.24 7.66
N LYS A 160 -6.63 -36.47 6.38
CA LYS A 160 -7.20 -35.77 5.23
C LYS A 160 -8.34 -36.61 4.66
N THR A 161 -9.55 -36.09 4.73
CA THR A 161 -10.75 -36.77 4.21
C THR A 161 -11.48 -35.87 3.22
N HIS A 162 -11.98 -36.44 2.14
CA HIS A 162 -12.85 -35.73 1.22
C HIS A 162 -14.29 -35.97 1.60
N THR A 163 -15.03 -34.90 1.84
CA THR A 163 -16.48 -34.94 2.15
C THR A 163 -17.25 -34.28 1.02
N GLN A 164 -18.38 -34.85 0.61
CA GLN A 164 -19.29 -34.18 -0.31
C GLN A 164 -20.08 -33.15 0.48
N ARG A 165 -20.15 -31.91 -0.01
CA ARG A 165 -20.88 -30.80 0.61
C ARG A 165 -21.88 -30.21 -0.36
N GLU A 166 -23.05 -29.86 0.16
CA GLU A 166 -24.08 -29.13 -0.56
C GLU A 166 -24.40 -27.85 0.19
N ILE A 167 -24.18 -26.71 -0.47
CA ILE A 167 -24.41 -25.41 0.14
C ILE A 167 -25.18 -24.50 -0.81
N MET A 168 -26.00 -23.62 -0.24
CA MET A 168 -26.49 -22.44 -0.92
C MET A 168 -25.45 -21.32 -0.75
N PRO A 169 -24.70 -20.95 -1.80
CA PRO A 169 -23.66 -19.94 -1.69
C PRO A 169 -24.28 -18.56 -1.52
N LEU A 170 -23.78 -17.80 -0.55
CA LEU A 170 -24.25 -16.44 -0.23
C LEU A 170 -23.27 -15.37 -0.70
N LYS A 171 -21.97 -15.59 -0.47
CA LYS A 171 -20.94 -14.59 -0.76
C LYS A 171 -19.55 -15.20 -0.85
N ILE A 172 -18.74 -14.69 -1.77
CA ILE A 172 -17.30 -14.94 -1.83
C ILE A 172 -16.59 -13.85 -1.04
N LEU A 173 -15.67 -14.24 -0.17
CA LEU A 173 -14.95 -13.34 0.74
C LEU A 173 -13.45 -13.54 0.57
N ASN A 174 -12.67 -12.47 0.71
CA ASN A 174 -11.22 -12.57 0.93
C ASN A 174 -10.91 -12.09 2.34
N PHE A 175 -10.23 -12.92 3.13
CA PHE A 175 -9.76 -12.55 4.46
C PHE A 175 -8.31 -12.99 4.62
N ASN A 176 -7.42 -12.04 4.97
CA ASN A 176 -5.97 -12.25 5.07
C ASN A 176 -5.34 -12.94 3.84
N GLY A 177 -5.81 -12.61 2.63
CA GLY A 177 -5.29 -13.18 1.39
C GLY A 177 -5.80 -14.59 1.07
N GLN A 178 -6.70 -15.14 1.89
CA GLN A 178 -7.34 -16.43 1.66
C GLN A 178 -8.78 -16.21 1.17
N TRP A 179 -9.20 -17.02 0.19
CA TRP A 179 -10.54 -16.98 -0.36
C TRP A 179 -11.47 -17.94 0.39
N TYR A 180 -12.66 -17.46 0.73
CA TYR A 180 -13.70 -18.20 1.42
C TYR A 180 -15.02 -18.11 0.65
N LEU A 181 -15.77 -19.21 0.66
CA LEU A 181 -17.15 -19.24 0.20
C LEU A 181 -18.07 -19.35 1.42
N LEU A 182 -18.84 -18.30 1.68
CA LEU A 182 -19.88 -18.32 2.69
C LEU A 182 -21.14 -18.92 2.06
N GLY A 183 -21.75 -19.89 2.72
CA GLY A 183 -22.99 -20.51 2.28
C GLY A 183 -23.75 -21.17 3.43
N LEU A 184 -25.02 -21.45 3.21
CA LEU A 184 -25.83 -22.27 4.13
C LEU A 184 -25.71 -23.72 3.71
N GLU A 185 -25.27 -24.60 4.62
CA GLU A 185 -25.25 -26.04 4.36
C GLU A 185 -26.69 -26.57 4.45
N SER A 186 -27.10 -27.38 3.48
CA SER A 186 -28.48 -27.91 3.37
C SER A 186 -28.89 -28.79 4.57
N SER A 187 -27.93 -29.21 5.40
CA SER A 187 -28.13 -30.12 6.54
C SER A 187 -28.69 -29.49 7.82
N ASP A 188 -28.96 -28.18 7.86
CA ASP A 188 -29.49 -27.49 9.05
C ASP A 188 -31.00 -27.21 9.03
N GLU A 189 -31.79 -27.94 8.21
CA GLU A 189 -33.20 -28.18 8.53
C GLU A 189 -33.32 -29.17 9.71
N LYS A 190 -32.81 -28.79 10.88
CA LYS A 190 -33.35 -29.32 12.14
C LYS A 190 -34.75 -28.74 12.29
N VAL A 191 -35.73 -29.55 11.90
CA VAL A 191 -37.14 -29.48 12.27
C VAL A 191 -37.28 -28.93 13.70
N LEU A 192 -37.59 -27.65 13.83
CA LEU A 192 -38.27 -27.12 15.00
C LEU A 192 -39.77 -27.40 14.80
N SER A 193 -40.16 -28.65 15.05
CA SER A 193 -41.54 -29.02 15.32
C SER A 193 -41.89 -28.51 16.72
N GLN A 194 -42.82 -27.56 16.80
CA GLN A 194 -43.73 -27.43 17.94
C GLN A 194 -45.05 -28.10 17.59
#